data_AF-A0A4Q3ACD2-F1
#
_entry.id   AF-A0A4Q3ACD2-F1
#
_cell.length_a   1.000
_cell.length_b   1.000
_cell.length_c   1.000
_cell.angle_alpha   90.00
_cell.angle_beta   90.00
_cell.angle_gamma   90.00
#
_symmetry.space_group_name_H-M   'P 1'
#
loop_
_entity.id
_entity.type
_entity.pdbx_description
1 polymer ?
#
loop_
_entity_poly.entity_id
_entity_poly.type
_entity_poly.pdbx_seq_one_letter_code
_entity_poly.pdbx_strand_id
1 'polypeptide(L)'
;PPLGGITAEDSVLDSWTSEAEKAQRRLVAEGVIPESVERVIGTGATWSDTMASIPWQSGEVLAIGSSSIGPLARVFLGSRATKLIRHAPVPVIVLPHQG
;
A
#
# COMPACT_ATOMS: atom_id res chain seq x y z
N PRO A 1 -16.88 -6.05 34.01
CA PRO A 1 -15.59 -5.54 33.47
C PRO A 1 -15.73 -5.16 31.98
N PRO A 2 -15.27 -3.99 31.50
CA PRO A 2 -15.34 -3.68 30.08
C PRO A 2 -14.07 -4.12 29.32
N LEU A 3 -14.26 -4.35 28.02
CA LEU A 3 -13.40 -5.03 27.06
C LEU A 3 -12.27 -4.11 26.57
N GLY A 4 -11.02 -4.42 26.91
CA GLY A 4 -9.82 -3.63 26.56
C GLY A 4 -9.19 -3.92 25.18
N GLY A 5 -9.92 -4.56 24.25
CA GLY A 5 -9.38 -4.94 22.93
C GLY A 5 -9.44 -3.81 21.89
N ILE A 6 -10.55 -3.08 21.84
CA ILE A 6 -10.85 -2.15 20.75
C ILE A 6 -9.89 -0.95 20.76
N THR A 7 -9.61 -0.36 21.93
CA THR A 7 -8.70 0.79 22.06
C THR A 7 -7.24 0.45 21.74
N ALA A 8 -6.81 -0.80 21.97
CA ALA A 8 -5.44 -1.21 21.68
C ALA A 8 -5.22 -1.43 20.17
N GLU A 9 -6.21 -2.02 19.49
CA GLU A 9 -6.18 -2.23 18.04
C GLU A 9 -6.19 -0.89 17.28
N ASP A 10 -7.01 0.06 17.73
CA ASP A 10 -7.07 1.42 17.16
C ASP A 10 -5.71 2.14 17.30
N SER A 11 -5.07 2.05 18.46
CA SER A 11 -3.76 2.66 18.72
C SER A 11 -2.64 2.11 17.83
N VAL A 12 -2.68 0.81 17.50
CA VAL A 12 -1.73 0.18 16.57
C VAL A 12 -1.98 0.66 15.15
N LEU A 13 -3.24 0.73 14.72
CA LEU A 13 -3.62 1.22 13.39
C LEU A 13 -3.20 2.68 13.19
N ASP A 14 -3.41 3.53 14.19
CA ASP A 14 -2.98 4.93 14.17
C ASP A 14 -1.46 5.06 14.01
N SER A 15 -0.72 4.24 14.76
CA SER A 15 0.75 4.21 14.68
C SER A 15 1.23 3.80 13.28
N TRP A 16 0.62 2.76 12.70
CA TRP A 16 0.96 2.30 11.35
C TRP A 16 0.57 3.31 10.26
N THR A 17 -0.56 3.99 10.43
CA THR A 17 -0.99 5.08 9.54
C THR A 17 0.01 6.22 9.59
N SER A 18 0.45 6.64 10.77
CA SER A 18 1.47 7.68 10.93
C SER A 18 2.79 7.30 10.25
N GLU A 19 3.24 6.06 10.36
CA GLU A 19 4.45 5.58 9.67
C GLU A 19 4.28 5.59 8.14
N ALA A 20 3.11 5.21 7.62
CA ALA A 20 2.81 5.30 6.19
C ALA A 20 2.82 6.75 5.68
N GLU A 21 2.23 7.70 6.43
CA GLU A 21 2.28 9.12 6.09
C GLU A 21 3.71 9.66 6.08
N LYS A 22 4.54 9.28 7.07
CA LYS A 22 5.95 9.67 7.10
C LYS A 22 6.70 9.15 5.88
N ALA A 23 6.47 7.91 5.48
CA ALA A 23 7.07 7.35 4.27
C ALA A 23 6.63 8.13 3.02
N GLN A 24 5.35 8.46 2.87
CA GLN A 24 4.85 9.27 1.75
C GLN A 24 5.43 10.69 1.74
N ARG A 25 5.51 11.36 2.90
CA ARG A 25 6.13 12.69 3.02
C ARG A 25 7.61 12.67 2.61
N ARG A 26 8.32 11.61 2.96
CA ARG A 26 9.73 11.45 2.59
C ARG A 26 9.93 11.37 1.08
N LEU A 27 9.06 10.67 0.35
CA LEU A 27 9.13 10.61 -1.12
C LEU A 27 9.00 11.98 -1.78
N VAL A 28 8.17 12.87 -1.21
CA VAL A 28 8.05 14.25 -1.69
C VAL A 28 9.29 15.07 -1.33
N ALA A 29 9.75 14.98 -0.08
CA ALA A 29 10.94 15.71 0.38
C ALA A 29 12.22 15.34 -0.39
N GLU A 30 12.33 14.09 -0.83
CA GLU A 30 13.43 13.59 -1.65
C GLU A 30 13.24 13.86 -3.16
N GLY A 31 12.10 14.45 -3.56
CA GLY A 31 11.79 14.77 -4.96
C GLY A 31 11.48 13.55 -5.84
N VAL A 32 11.20 12.39 -5.24
CA VAL A 32 10.83 11.15 -5.98
C VAL A 32 9.46 11.32 -6.64
N ILE A 33 8.54 12.01 -5.96
CA ILE A 33 7.23 12.40 -6.50
C ILE A 33 6.99 13.89 -6.25
N PRO A 34 6.27 14.60 -7.14
CA PRO A 34 5.92 16.00 -6.91
C PRO A 34 4.81 16.14 -5.86
N GLU A 35 4.73 17.30 -5.18
CA GLU A 35 3.68 17.60 -4.18
C GLU A 35 2.26 17.51 -4.77
N SER A 36 2.11 17.73 -6.08
CA SER A 36 0.84 17.64 -6.79
C SER A 36 0.28 16.23 -6.93
N VAL A 37 1.06 15.19 -6.60
CA VAL A 37 0.58 13.80 -6.61
C VAL A 37 -0.29 13.55 -5.39
N GLU A 38 -1.52 13.09 -5.64
CA GLU A 38 -2.42 12.66 -4.58
C GLU A 38 -1.81 11.48 -3.81
N ARG A 39 -1.89 11.55 -2.48
CA ARG A 39 -1.40 10.52 -1.57
C ARG A 39 -2.55 10.09 -0.70
N VAL A 40 -2.84 8.80 -0.73
CA VAL A 40 -3.94 8.19 0.02
C VAL A 40 -3.39 7.08 0.90
N ILE A 41 -3.96 6.93 2.09
CA ILE A 41 -3.73 5.77 2.96
C ILE A 41 -5.07 5.05 3.11
N GLY A 42 -5.17 3.87 2.50
CA GLY A 42 -6.31 2.99 2.70
C GLY A 42 -6.14 2.21 4.01
N THR A 43 -7.21 2.13 4.78
CA THR A 43 -7.33 1.27 5.98
C THR A 43 -8.62 0.46 5.92
N GLY A 44 -8.67 -0.64 6.66
CA GLY A 44 -9.85 -1.51 6.72
C GLY A 44 -9.60 -2.76 7.56
N ALA A 45 -10.69 -3.41 7.99
CA ALA A 45 -10.61 -4.67 8.76
C ALA A 45 -10.10 -5.84 7.91
N THR A 46 -10.29 -5.78 6.58
CA THR A 46 -9.77 -6.75 5.62
C THR A 46 -9.02 -6.08 4.47
N TRP A 47 -8.29 -6.87 3.66
CA TRP A 47 -7.65 -6.37 2.44
C TRP A 47 -8.66 -5.86 1.41
N SER A 48 -9.85 -6.46 1.35
CA SER A 48 -10.93 -5.98 0.48
C SER A 48 -11.40 -4.60 0.91
N ASP A 49 -11.66 -4.42 2.20
CA ASP A 49 -12.13 -3.14 2.76
C ASP A 49 -11.06 -2.06 2.59
N THR A 50 -9.79 -2.43 2.81
CA THR A 50 -8.64 -1.54 2.62
C THR A 50 -8.51 -1.09 1.16
N MET A 51 -8.69 -1.99 0.19
CA MET A 51 -8.62 -1.60 -1.23
C MET A 51 -9.84 -0.78 -1.65
N ALA A 52 -11.01 -1.00 -1.04
CA ALA A 52 -12.23 -0.25 -1.30
C ALA A 52 -12.23 1.16 -0.66
N SER A 53 -11.42 1.40 0.37
CA SER A 53 -11.30 2.74 0.99
C SER A 53 -10.44 3.72 0.18
N ILE A 54 -9.75 3.24 -0.85
CA ILE A 54 -9.01 4.07 -1.80
C ILE A 54 -9.99 4.59 -2.88
N PRO A 55 -9.98 5.89 -3.22
CA PRO A 55 -10.95 6.52 -4.13
C PRO A 55 -10.61 6.27 -5.61
N TRP A 56 -10.57 5.00 -6.03
CA TRP A 56 -10.26 4.60 -7.41
C TRP A 56 -11.17 5.29 -8.44
N GLN A 57 -10.56 5.74 -9.53
CA GLN A 57 -11.27 6.26 -10.69
C GLN A 57 -11.44 5.18 -11.77
N SER A 58 -12.46 5.36 -12.60
CA SER A 58 -12.70 4.46 -13.73
C SER A 58 -11.53 4.50 -14.72
N GLY A 59 -10.97 3.32 -15.03
CA GLY A 59 -9.85 3.19 -15.98
C GLY A 59 -8.46 3.27 -15.34
N GLU A 60 -8.36 3.35 -14.01
CA GLU A 60 -7.08 3.30 -13.32
C GLU A 60 -6.44 1.91 -13.31
N VAL A 61 -5.14 1.88 -12.99
CA VAL A 61 -4.34 0.67 -12.85
C VAL A 61 -3.52 0.73 -11.58
N LEU A 62 -3.31 -0.42 -10.93
CA LEU A 62 -2.41 -0.55 -9.78
C LEU A 62 -1.02 -1.00 -10.26
N ALA A 63 -0.04 -0.11 -10.17
CA ALA A 63 1.36 -0.45 -10.42
C ALA A 63 2.07 -0.85 -9.10
N ILE A 64 2.73 -2.01 -9.09
CA ILE A 64 3.49 -2.49 -7.92
C ILE A 64 4.91 -2.84 -8.35
N GLY A 65 5.90 -2.28 -7.65
CA GLY A 65 7.29 -2.69 -7.79
C GLY A 65 7.51 -4.09 -7.19
N SER A 66 8.22 -4.97 -7.91
CA SER A 66 8.67 -6.25 -7.36
C SER A 66 9.83 -6.04 -6.38
N SER A 67 9.89 -6.84 -5.32
CA SER A 67 11.08 -6.90 -4.45
C SER A 67 12.16 -7.77 -5.09
N SER A 68 13.44 -7.40 -4.95
CA SER A 68 14.58 -8.17 -5.47
C SER A 68 14.90 -9.39 -4.58
N ILE A 69 14.49 -10.58 -5.03
CA ILE A 69 15.07 -11.85 -4.58
C ILE A 69 15.38 -12.67 -5.85
N GLY A 70 16.56 -12.55 -6.43
CA GLY A 70 17.00 -13.40 -7.55
C GLY A 70 17.08 -12.70 -8.92
N PRO A 71 17.54 -13.44 -9.96
CA PRO A 71 18.00 -12.86 -11.22
C PRO A 71 16.90 -12.09 -11.97
N LEU A 72 17.37 -11.12 -12.78
CA LEU A 72 16.67 -10.04 -13.51
C LEU A 72 15.33 -10.35 -14.21
N ALA A 73 14.88 -11.60 -14.28
CA ALA A 73 13.71 -12.03 -15.06
C ALA A 73 12.55 -12.60 -14.22
N ARG A 74 12.67 -12.68 -12.88
CA ARG A 74 11.58 -13.18 -12.02
C ARG A 74 11.04 -12.05 -11.14
N VAL A 75 9.80 -11.63 -11.43
CA VAL A 75 9.07 -10.73 -10.52
C VAL A 75 8.73 -11.48 -9.24
N PHE A 76 9.43 -11.19 -8.15
CA PHE A 76 9.08 -11.71 -6.83
C PHE A 76 8.11 -10.74 -6.15
N LEU A 77 6.86 -11.16 -6.11
CA LEU A 77 5.82 -10.48 -5.34
C LEU A 77 5.91 -11.01 -3.92
N GLY A 78 6.49 -10.22 -3.01
CA GLY A 78 6.46 -10.53 -1.58
C GLY A 78 5.03 -10.84 -1.09
N SER A 79 4.93 -11.45 0.08
CA SER A 79 3.64 -11.89 0.65
C SER A 79 2.60 -10.76 0.77
N ARG A 80 3.06 -9.51 0.95
CA ARG A 80 2.23 -8.29 0.98
C ARG A 80 1.66 -7.95 -0.39
N ALA A 81 2.52 -7.86 -1.42
CA ALA A 81 2.11 -7.57 -2.79
C ALA A 81 1.11 -8.61 -3.30
N THR A 82 1.34 -9.89 -3.01
CA THR A 82 0.43 -10.97 -3.42
C THR A 82 -0.97 -10.84 -2.78
N LYS A 83 -1.06 -10.34 -1.54
CA LYS A 83 -2.35 -10.10 -0.86
C LYS A 83 -3.11 -8.92 -1.48
N LEU A 84 -2.41 -7.82 -1.78
CA LEU A 84 -2.97 -6.64 -2.42
C LEU A 84 -3.55 -6.98 -3.80
N ILE A 85 -2.78 -7.68 -4.63
CA ILE A 85 -3.18 -8.02 -6.01
C ILE A 85 -4.48 -8.83 -6.04
N ARG A 86 -4.66 -9.75 -5.08
CA ARG A 86 -5.89 -10.56 -4.99
C ARG A 86 -7.17 -9.75 -4.73
N HIS A 87 -7.05 -8.54 -4.20
CA HIS A 87 -8.17 -7.71 -3.78
C HIS A 87 -8.21 -6.39 -4.57
N ALA A 88 -7.38 -6.24 -5.60
CA ALA A 88 -7.35 -5.04 -6.41
C ALA A 88 -8.65 -4.92 -7.24
N PRO A 89 -9.39 -3.79 -7.16
CA PRO A 89 -10.58 -3.57 -7.97
C PRO A 89 -10.25 -3.13 -9.41
N VAL A 90 -8.96 -2.93 -9.71
CA VAL A 90 -8.43 -2.44 -10.98
C VAL A 90 -7.38 -3.40 -11.55
N PRO A 91 -7.08 -3.35 -12.86
CA PRO A 91 -5.97 -4.10 -13.44
C PRO A 91 -4.64 -3.82 -12.73
N VAL A 92 -3.82 -4.86 -12.56
CA VAL A 92 -2.53 -4.77 -11.86
C VAL A 92 -1.37 -4.91 -12.85
N ILE A 93 -0.41 -4.00 -12.75
CA ILE A 93 0.88 -4.06 -13.45
C ILE A 93 1.99 -4.32 -12.43
N VAL A 94 2.80 -5.34 -12.66
CA VAL A 94 3.96 -5.65 -11.82
C VAL A 94 5.22 -5.16 -12.54
N LEU A 95 5.92 -4.21 -11.91
CA LEU A 95 7.14 -3.62 -12.45
C LEU A 95 8.36 -4.40 -11.94
N PRO A 96 9.21 -4.94 -12.83
CA PRO A 96 10.45 -5.59 -12.43
C PRO A 96 11.40 -4.56 -11.80
N HIS A 97 12.10 -4.97 -10.75
CA HIS A 97 13.14 -4.14 -10.15
C HIS A 97 14.33 -4.04 -11.11
N GLN A 98 14.77 -2.81 -11.41
CA GLN A 98 16.06 -2.57 -12.05
C GLN A 98 17.12 -2.70 -10.95
N GLY A 99 18.03 -3.66 -11.10
CA GLY A 99 19.20 -3.78 -10.21
C GLY A 99 20.17 -2.63 -10.39
#